data_AF-A0A1Z5KW60-F1
#
_entry.id   AF-A0A1Z5KW60-F1
#
_cell.length_a   1.000
_cell.length_b   1.000
_cell.length_c   1.000
_cell.angle_alpha   90.00
_cell.angle_beta   90.00
_cell.angle_gamma   90.00
#
_symmetry.space_group_name_H-M   'P 1'
#
loop_
_entity.id
_entity.type
_entity.pdbx_description
1 polymer ?
#
loop_
_entity_poly.entity_id
_entity_poly.type
_entity_poly.pdbx_seq_one_letter_code
_entity_poly.pdbx_strand_id
1 'polypeptide(L)'
;MQRFVLLLILSLLVPTYNCENSEVPAFLWGHRSEQNSLPPVSAFQKISRGDFSEKFVRNVLTDKDTVLAVFVQDSLSVEDLKPDDASFKYLKLAFKSNPVLMLPAVENPVGAISSLKGAKIVQVSVRDPASAKEKLQDCDEQTNVVLLELPSTQLSSNRDDALKNIDNIIESSMQQLTAGGKTVVGLYTGRKPSFSVQESGGRTRRHLLQTPSAPEQNTSSDESGLVLVRSSCILLYCGSVGISYTSRDKGAQKISHVYNATLTAQPVPDCSADEASLHITFPDEGGVTGFVLSLNFTKSGADGYLLKGVAADVASYKDVEMRVRDGWWPAGFSFSCAQSVFGQRNSTKEPQLQLSLNRFQVELFPNSTQSPFTESYDCSGFFTMPVWMGFMVVLLYVVILSVGIFFLYDIRSNDRFDDPKGKTITVTATD
;
A
#
# COMPACT_ATOMS: atom_id res chain seq x y z
N MET A 1 -22.63 32.39 -9.69
CA MET A 1 -21.16 32.35 -9.84
C MET A 1 -20.41 32.30 -8.51
N GLN A 2 -20.64 33.23 -7.57
CA GLN A 2 -19.91 33.30 -6.29
C GLN A 2 -20.07 32.05 -5.40
N ARG A 3 -21.24 31.40 -5.41
CA ARG A 3 -21.47 30.13 -4.68
C ARG A 3 -20.76 28.92 -5.28
N PHE A 4 -20.47 28.93 -6.58
CA PHE A 4 -19.84 27.81 -7.29
C PHE A 4 -18.31 27.84 -7.13
N VAL A 5 -17.73 29.04 -7.23
CA VAL A 5 -16.31 29.29 -6.90
C VAL A 5 -16.04 28.97 -5.43
N LEU A 6 -16.96 29.33 -4.53
CA LEU A 6 -16.86 28.97 -3.11
C LEU A 6 -16.91 27.45 -2.88
N LEU A 7 -17.78 26.71 -3.57
CA LEU A 7 -17.88 25.25 -3.45
C LEU A 7 -16.64 24.52 -3.99
N LEU A 8 -16.06 25.00 -5.08
CA LEU A 8 -14.86 24.43 -5.70
C LEU A 8 -13.59 24.74 -4.88
N ILE A 9 -13.54 25.92 -4.27
CA ILE A 9 -12.49 26.30 -3.31
C ILE A 9 -12.69 25.55 -1.98
N LEU A 10 -13.93 25.32 -1.54
CA LEU A 10 -14.22 24.54 -0.33
C LEU A 10 -13.89 23.05 -0.52
N SER A 11 -14.06 22.47 -1.72
CA SER A 11 -13.62 21.09 -1.98
C SER A 11 -12.11 20.93 -2.06
N LEU A 12 -11.37 22.03 -2.33
CA LEU A 12 -9.90 22.06 -2.33
C LEU A 12 -9.30 22.46 -0.96
N LEU A 13 -10.10 23.05 -0.06
CA LEU A 13 -9.68 23.57 1.25
C LEU A 13 -10.35 22.88 2.44
N VAL A 14 -11.08 21.79 2.26
CA VAL A 14 -11.35 20.89 3.39
C VAL A 14 -10.03 20.18 3.68
N PRO A 15 -9.27 20.52 4.75
CA PRO A 15 -8.38 19.54 5.32
C PRO A 15 -9.28 18.34 5.59
N THR A 16 -8.89 17.18 5.07
CA THR A 16 -9.42 15.92 5.56
C THR A 16 -9.26 15.96 7.06
N TYR A 17 -10.33 16.33 7.77
CA TYR A 17 -10.48 15.97 9.15
C TYR A 17 -10.41 14.46 9.10
N ASN A 18 -9.24 13.94 9.49
CA ASN A 18 -9.01 12.53 9.71
C ASN A 18 -9.94 12.17 10.86
N CYS A 19 -11.22 11.94 10.54
CA CYS A 19 -12.02 11.03 11.30
C CYS A 19 -11.26 9.71 11.17
N GLU A 20 -10.68 9.25 12.26
CA GLU A 20 -9.96 7.99 12.38
C GLU A 20 -10.98 6.87 12.08
N ASN A 21 -11.27 6.68 10.81
CA ASN A 21 -12.16 5.66 10.28
C ASN A 21 -11.36 4.37 10.25
N SER A 22 -11.14 3.82 11.45
CA SER A 22 -10.50 2.53 11.63
C SER A 22 -11.49 1.44 11.20
N GLU A 23 -11.26 0.91 10.01
CA GLU A 23 -11.92 -0.30 9.53
C GLU A 23 -11.25 -1.51 10.19
N VAL A 24 -12.03 -2.30 10.92
CA VAL A 24 -11.53 -3.47 11.66
C VAL A 24 -12.43 -4.68 11.39
N PRO A 25 -11.86 -5.90 11.39
CA PRO A 25 -12.67 -7.09 11.26
C PRO A 25 -13.50 -7.34 12.52
N ALA A 26 -14.65 -7.98 12.34
CA ALA A 26 -15.50 -8.44 13.44
C ALA A 26 -15.95 -9.89 13.16
N PHE A 27 -15.81 -10.75 14.16
CA PHE A 27 -16.17 -12.16 14.08
C PHE A 27 -17.28 -12.44 15.08
N LEU A 28 -18.42 -12.94 14.60
CA LEU A 28 -19.57 -13.29 15.42
C LEU A 28 -19.79 -14.81 15.38
N TRP A 29 -19.88 -15.47 16.53
CA TRP A 29 -20.10 -16.91 16.62
C TRP A 29 -21.05 -17.29 17.77
N GLY A 30 -21.70 -18.45 17.64
CA GLY A 30 -22.60 -18.99 18.67
C GLY A 30 -24.07 -18.60 18.52
N HIS A 31 -24.43 -17.81 17.50
CA HIS A 31 -25.82 -17.46 17.22
C HIS A 31 -26.53 -18.62 16.50
N ARG A 32 -27.57 -19.19 17.13
CA ARG A 32 -28.29 -20.39 16.66
C ARG A 32 -29.68 -20.09 16.10
N SER A 33 -30.10 -18.83 16.06
CA SER A 33 -31.42 -18.44 15.54
C SER A 33 -31.33 -18.07 14.06
N GLU A 34 -32.00 -18.88 13.25
CA GLU A 34 -32.25 -18.73 11.80
C GLU A 34 -31.16 -18.00 10.99
N GLN A 35 -30.27 -18.80 10.41
CA GLN A 35 -29.30 -18.46 9.35
C GLN A 35 -29.88 -17.70 8.13
N ASN A 36 -31.19 -17.42 8.13
CA ASN A 36 -31.95 -16.70 7.10
C ASN A 36 -32.26 -15.23 7.45
N SER A 37 -31.97 -14.74 8.67
CA SER A 37 -32.32 -13.37 9.08
C SER A 37 -31.18 -12.35 8.96
N LEU A 38 -29.93 -12.81 8.90
CA LEU A 38 -28.76 -11.95 8.74
C LEU A 38 -28.48 -11.74 7.24
N PRO A 39 -28.25 -10.48 6.80
CA PRO A 39 -28.02 -10.20 5.40
C PRO A 39 -26.73 -10.88 4.92
N PRO A 40 -26.68 -11.41 3.67
CA PRO A 40 -25.45 -11.93 3.11
C PRO A 40 -24.42 -10.81 3.02
N VAL A 41 -23.21 -11.05 3.54
CA VAL A 41 -22.10 -10.09 3.52
C VAL A 41 -21.06 -10.57 2.52
N SER A 42 -20.74 -9.71 1.54
CA SER A 42 -19.68 -10.00 0.59
C SER A 42 -18.31 -9.73 1.21
N ALA A 43 -17.28 -10.48 0.81
CA ALA A 43 -15.91 -10.33 1.33
C ALA A 43 -15.29 -8.94 1.11
N PHE A 44 -15.84 -8.14 0.17
CA PHE A 44 -15.38 -6.78 -0.14
C PHE A 44 -16.31 -5.67 0.39
N GLN A 45 -17.39 -6.05 1.08
CA GLN A 45 -18.38 -5.09 1.54
C GLN A 45 -17.93 -4.44 2.84
N LYS A 46 -17.83 -3.11 2.81
CA LYS A 46 -17.62 -2.29 4.01
C LYS A 46 -18.95 -2.08 4.72
N ILE A 47 -18.94 -2.23 6.05
CA ILE A 47 -20.13 -2.09 6.88
C ILE A 47 -20.01 -0.81 7.68
N SER A 48 -20.99 0.08 7.51
CA SER A 48 -21.09 1.34 8.25
C SER A 48 -21.41 1.08 9.72
N ARG A 49 -21.04 2.03 10.58
CA ARG A 49 -21.33 1.97 12.02
C ARG A 49 -22.82 1.72 12.33
N GLY A 50 -23.70 2.39 11.58
CA GLY A 50 -25.16 2.29 11.75
C GLY A 50 -25.68 0.92 11.35
N ASP A 51 -25.30 0.44 10.16
CA ASP A 51 -25.70 -0.88 9.65
C ASP A 51 -25.24 -2.00 10.58
N PHE A 52 -24.02 -1.91 11.13
CA PHE A 52 -23.51 -2.89 12.08
C PHE A 52 -24.40 -3.01 13.33
N SER A 53 -24.75 -1.87 13.92
CA SER A 53 -25.57 -1.83 15.13
C SER A 53 -27.01 -2.31 14.90
N GLU A 54 -27.64 -1.90 13.80
CA GLU A 54 -29.06 -2.19 13.54
C GLU A 54 -29.29 -3.56 12.92
N LYS A 55 -28.48 -3.98 11.94
CA LYS A 55 -28.72 -5.22 11.19
C LYS A 55 -28.07 -6.45 11.83
N PHE A 56 -27.03 -6.28 12.64
CA PHE A 56 -26.30 -7.41 13.22
C PHE A 56 -26.48 -7.45 14.74
N VAL A 57 -26.10 -6.39 15.47
CA VAL A 57 -26.12 -6.40 16.93
C VAL A 57 -27.55 -6.49 17.48
N ARG A 58 -28.50 -5.71 16.94
CA ARG A 58 -29.91 -5.79 17.38
C ARG A 58 -30.58 -7.12 17.07
N ASN A 59 -30.29 -7.72 15.91
CA ASN A 59 -30.83 -9.03 15.56
C ASN A 59 -30.38 -10.10 16.55
N VAL A 60 -29.12 -10.06 17.00
CA VAL A 60 -28.59 -10.98 18.03
C VAL A 60 -29.24 -10.77 19.40
N LEU A 61 -29.60 -9.52 19.73
CA LEU A 61 -30.23 -9.15 21.01
C LEU A 61 -31.77 -9.27 21.01
N THR A 62 -32.37 -9.82 19.95
CA THR A 62 -33.83 -10.00 19.86
C THR A 62 -34.36 -10.99 20.89
N ASP A 63 -33.55 -12.01 21.21
CA ASP A 63 -33.89 -13.04 22.21
C ASP A 63 -33.52 -12.55 23.61
N LYS A 64 -34.51 -12.48 24.51
CA LYS A 64 -34.35 -11.92 25.87
C LYS A 64 -33.38 -12.68 26.78
N ASP A 65 -33.10 -13.95 26.46
CA ASP A 65 -32.16 -14.79 27.22
C ASP A 65 -30.75 -14.82 26.62
N THR A 66 -30.49 -14.01 25.58
CA THR A 66 -29.20 -13.96 24.90
C THR A 66 -28.28 -12.88 25.47
N VAL A 67 -27.05 -13.28 25.82
CA VAL A 67 -25.98 -12.38 26.27
C VAL A 67 -24.93 -12.25 25.16
N LEU A 68 -24.65 -11.01 24.75
CA LEU A 68 -23.61 -10.71 23.77
C LEU A 68 -22.28 -10.41 24.50
N ALA A 69 -21.31 -11.31 24.36
CA ALA A 69 -19.96 -11.14 24.88
C ALA A 69 -19.05 -10.51 23.81
N VAL A 70 -18.68 -9.24 23.99
CA VAL A 70 -17.88 -8.47 23.05
C VAL A 70 -16.44 -8.40 23.55
N PHE A 71 -15.54 -9.09 22.87
CA PHE A 71 -14.11 -9.08 23.14
C PHE A 71 -13.42 -8.03 22.27
N VAL A 72 -12.87 -7.00 22.91
CA VAL A 72 -12.22 -5.87 22.24
C VAL A 72 -10.71 -5.96 22.42
N GLN A 73 -10.03 -6.14 21.29
CA GLN A 73 -8.59 -6.11 21.15
C GLN A 73 -8.11 -4.68 20.85
N ASP A 74 -6.90 -4.31 21.27
CA ASP A 74 -6.27 -3.05 20.86
C ASP A 74 -6.02 -3.02 19.34
N SER A 75 -5.36 -4.07 18.82
CA SER A 75 -5.06 -4.22 17.40
C SER A 75 -5.40 -5.62 16.87
N LEU A 76 -6.21 -5.68 15.81
CA LEU A 76 -6.72 -6.93 15.22
C LEU A 76 -6.77 -6.87 13.70
N SER A 77 -6.29 -7.91 13.01
CA SER A 77 -6.54 -8.11 11.57
C SER A 77 -6.98 -9.54 11.25
N VAL A 78 -7.41 -9.75 10.00
CA VAL A 78 -7.82 -11.08 9.51
C VAL A 78 -6.63 -12.04 9.45
N GLU A 79 -5.44 -11.50 9.19
CA GLU A 79 -4.19 -12.25 9.07
C GLU A 79 -3.69 -12.79 10.42
N ASP A 80 -4.13 -12.23 11.54
CA ASP A 80 -3.82 -12.77 12.89
C ASP A 80 -4.53 -14.13 13.12
N LEU A 81 -5.53 -14.49 12.29
CA LEU A 81 -6.31 -15.73 12.41
C LEU A 81 -5.87 -16.83 11.41
N LYS A 82 -4.63 -16.77 10.94
CA LYS A 82 -4.06 -17.75 9.99
C LYS A 82 -4.25 -19.21 10.47
N PRO A 83 -4.61 -20.14 9.57
CA PRO A 83 -4.90 -21.52 9.93
C PRO A 83 -3.69 -22.28 10.47
N ASP A 84 -2.49 -21.98 9.98
CA ASP A 84 -1.25 -22.77 10.19
C ASP A 84 -0.51 -22.45 11.50
N ASP A 85 -0.79 -21.33 12.15
CA ASP A 85 -0.11 -20.93 13.38
C ASP A 85 -0.70 -21.56 14.65
N ALA A 86 0.16 -21.78 15.66
CA ALA A 86 -0.21 -22.29 16.99
C ALA A 86 -1.00 -21.29 17.86
N SER A 87 -1.32 -20.11 17.32
CA SER A 87 -2.11 -19.06 17.95
C SER A 87 -3.62 -19.33 17.77
N PHE A 88 -4.44 -18.97 18.77
CA PHE A 88 -5.91 -19.10 18.79
C PHE A 88 -6.49 -20.52 18.67
N LYS A 89 -6.15 -21.42 19.61
CA LYS A 89 -6.64 -22.80 19.64
C LYS A 89 -8.16 -22.88 19.94
N TYR A 90 -8.63 -22.15 20.94
CA TYR A 90 -10.03 -22.16 21.36
C TYR A 90 -10.93 -21.53 20.28
N LEU A 91 -10.59 -20.33 19.79
CA LEU A 91 -11.39 -19.67 18.74
C LEU A 91 -11.49 -20.52 17.46
N LYS A 92 -10.38 -21.17 17.03
CA LYS A 92 -10.40 -22.09 15.89
C LYS A 92 -11.32 -23.29 16.11
N LEU A 93 -11.37 -23.83 17.34
CA LEU A 93 -12.30 -24.91 17.70
C LEU A 93 -13.75 -24.41 17.72
N ALA A 94 -14.00 -23.23 18.31
CA ALA A 94 -15.31 -22.61 18.37
C ALA A 94 -15.88 -22.28 16.97
N PHE A 95 -15.02 -21.87 16.04
CA PHE A 95 -15.37 -21.59 14.65
C PHE A 95 -15.66 -22.85 13.83
N LYS A 96 -15.08 -23.99 14.20
CA LYS A 96 -15.41 -25.28 13.58
C LYS A 96 -16.73 -25.86 14.13
N SER A 97 -17.03 -25.64 15.41
CA SER A 97 -18.21 -26.20 16.07
C SER A 97 -19.48 -25.38 15.87
N ASN A 98 -19.37 -24.07 15.63
CA ASN A 98 -20.50 -23.16 15.50
C ASN A 98 -20.47 -22.39 14.18
N PRO A 99 -21.62 -21.96 13.64
CA PRO A 99 -21.62 -21.05 12.50
C PRO A 99 -20.96 -19.71 12.89
N VAL A 100 -20.10 -19.22 12.00
CA VAL A 100 -19.35 -17.96 12.18
C VAL A 100 -19.75 -16.99 11.08
N LEU A 101 -20.11 -15.78 11.48
CA LEU A 101 -20.26 -14.66 10.57
C LEU A 101 -19.00 -13.80 10.66
N MET A 102 -18.27 -13.73 9.55
CA MET A 102 -17.08 -12.90 9.41
C MET A 102 -17.44 -11.60 8.69
N LEU A 103 -17.20 -10.47 9.35
CA LEU A 103 -17.33 -9.14 8.80
C LEU A 103 -15.94 -8.57 8.57
N PRO A 104 -15.45 -8.50 7.32
CA PRO A 104 -14.05 -8.18 7.04
C PRO A 104 -13.69 -6.73 7.37
N ALA A 105 -14.62 -5.79 7.17
CA ALA A 105 -14.39 -4.37 7.39
C ALA A 105 -15.61 -3.69 8.02
N VAL A 106 -15.55 -3.44 9.33
CA VAL A 106 -16.57 -2.70 10.08
C VAL A 106 -15.98 -1.37 10.56
N GLU A 107 -16.71 -0.28 10.31
CA GLU A 107 -16.32 1.06 10.73
C GLU A 107 -16.60 1.27 12.23
N ASN A 108 -15.53 1.41 13.02
CA ASN A 108 -15.56 1.73 14.46
C ASN A 108 -16.65 0.95 15.26
N PRO A 109 -16.49 -0.38 15.39
CA PRO A 109 -17.47 -1.26 16.02
C PRO A 109 -17.63 -1.00 17.52
N VAL A 110 -16.54 -0.68 18.23
CA VAL A 110 -16.60 -0.37 19.68
C VAL A 110 -17.50 0.82 19.95
N GLY A 111 -17.37 1.88 19.15
CA GLY A 111 -18.24 3.04 19.28
C GLY A 111 -19.67 2.80 18.77
N ALA A 112 -19.88 1.85 17.86
CA ALA A 112 -21.22 1.41 17.47
C ALA A 112 -21.95 0.74 18.65
N ILE A 113 -21.23 -0.13 19.38
CA ILE A 113 -21.76 -0.89 20.51
C ILE A 113 -21.98 0.02 21.72
N SER A 114 -21.05 0.94 22.01
CA SER A 114 -21.24 1.91 23.11
C SER A 114 -22.41 2.88 22.87
N SER A 115 -22.80 3.08 21.61
CA SER A 115 -23.90 3.97 21.22
C SER A 115 -25.25 3.26 21.14
N LEU A 116 -25.34 1.98 21.49
CA LEU A 116 -26.60 1.22 21.43
C LEU A 116 -27.60 1.75 22.47
N LYS A 117 -28.69 2.37 21.99
CA LYS A 117 -29.81 2.79 22.84
C LYS A 117 -30.65 1.57 23.23
N GLY A 118 -30.85 1.37 24.53
CA GLY A 118 -31.76 0.35 25.08
C GLY A 118 -31.12 -0.94 25.59
N ALA A 119 -29.78 -1.06 25.61
CA ALA A 119 -29.07 -2.19 26.18
C ALA A 119 -28.25 -1.77 27.41
N LYS A 120 -28.28 -2.54 28.50
CA LYS A 120 -27.38 -2.36 29.66
C LYS A 120 -26.03 -2.98 29.30
N ILE A 121 -25.02 -2.13 29.15
CA ILE A 121 -23.64 -2.52 28.77
C ILE A 121 -22.77 -2.51 30.02
N VAL A 122 -22.09 -3.62 30.30
CA VAL A 122 -21.09 -3.70 31.38
C VAL A 122 -19.70 -3.77 30.75
N GLN A 123 -18.85 -2.77 31.00
CA GLN A 123 -17.48 -2.72 30.50
C GLN A 123 -16.51 -3.27 31.56
N VAL A 124 -15.80 -4.34 31.20
CA VAL A 124 -14.87 -5.05 32.07
C VAL A 124 -13.50 -5.10 31.40
N SER A 125 -12.50 -4.45 32.00
CA SER A 125 -11.10 -4.64 31.59
C SER A 125 -10.54 -5.88 32.28
N VAL A 126 -10.18 -6.88 31.48
CA VAL A 126 -9.65 -8.17 31.94
C VAL A 126 -8.17 -8.24 31.56
N ARG A 127 -7.29 -8.21 32.57
CA ARG A 127 -5.84 -8.34 32.37
C ARG A 127 -5.37 -9.79 32.53
N ASP A 128 -6.04 -10.55 33.38
CA ASP A 128 -5.71 -11.94 33.71
C ASP A 128 -6.98 -12.82 33.70
N PRO A 129 -6.87 -14.13 33.37
CA PRO A 129 -8.01 -15.05 33.35
C PRO A 129 -8.67 -15.25 34.73
N ALA A 130 -7.92 -15.01 35.82
CA ALA A 130 -8.45 -15.03 37.18
C ALA A 130 -9.33 -13.79 37.49
N SER A 131 -8.97 -12.62 36.96
CA SER A 131 -9.73 -11.38 37.14
C SER A 131 -11.06 -11.36 36.38
N ALA A 132 -11.22 -12.22 35.36
CA ALA A 132 -12.49 -12.43 34.68
C ALA A 132 -13.54 -12.98 35.65
N LYS A 133 -13.17 -13.94 36.53
CA LYS A 133 -14.09 -14.56 37.49
C LYS A 133 -14.68 -13.58 38.49
N GLU A 134 -13.83 -12.73 39.07
CA GLU A 134 -14.22 -11.80 40.12
C GLU A 134 -15.12 -10.68 39.60
N LYS A 135 -14.89 -10.21 38.36
CA LYS A 135 -15.65 -9.11 37.76
C LYS A 135 -16.93 -9.55 37.02
N LEU A 136 -16.99 -10.80 36.55
CA LEU A 136 -18.18 -11.35 35.88
C LEU A 136 -19.24 -11.86 36.88
N GLN A 137 -18.88 -12.01 38.15
CA GLN A 137 -19.78 -12.49 39.21
C GLN A 137 -20.86 -11.47 39.60
N ASP A 138 -20.69 -10.19 39.23
CA ASP A 138 -21.63 -9.08 39.48
C ASP A 138 -22.56 -8.80 38.27
N CYS A 139 -22.62 -9.71 37.29
CA CYS A 139 -23.49 -9.56 36.13
C CYS A 139 -24.95 -9.87 36.48
N ASP A 140 -25.69 -8.81 36.79
CA ASP A 140 -27.14 -8.80 37.06
C ASP A 140 -27.97 -9.50 35.96
N GLU A 141 -29.14 -10.05 36.31
CA GLU A 141 -30.00 -10.84 35.42
C GLU A 141 -30.46 -10.09 34.14
N GLN A 142 -30.36 -8.76 34.10
CA GLN A 142 -30.78 -7.88 32.99
C GLN A 142 -29.63 -7.43 32.06
N THR A 143 -28.42 -7.98 32.20
CA THR A 143 -27.28 -7.59 31.37
C THR A 143 -27.34 -8.28 30.01
N ASN A 144 -27.47 -7.50 28.94
CA ASN A 144 -27.60 -8.01 27.57
C ASN A 144 -26.26 -7.95 26.80
N VAL A 145 -25.36 -7.03 27.14
CA VAL A 145 -24.06 -6.84 26.46
C VAL A 145 -22.94 -6.70 27.48
N VAL A 146 -21.91 -7.54 27.36
CA VAL A 146 -20.69 -7.49 28.18
C VAL A 146 -19.52 -7.13 27.28
N LEU A 147 -18.87 -5.99 27.54
CA LEU A 147 -17.72 -5.49 26.79
C LEU A 147 -16.43 -5.83 27.55
N LEU A 148 -15.70 -6.84 27.08
CA LEU A 148 -14.43 -7.28 27.65
C LEU A 148 -13.26 -6.65 26.91
N GLU A 149 -12.53 -5.76 27.57
CA GLU A 149 -11.29 -5.20 27.02
C GLU A 149 -10.11 -6.13 27.33
N LEU A 150 -9.48 -6.60 26.26
CA LEU A 150 -8.34 -7.53 26.29
C LEU A 150 -7.01 -6.77 26.45
N PRO A 151 -5.96 -7.43 26.97
CA PRO A 151 -4.64 -6.81 27.12
C PRO A 151 -4.04 -6.40 25.77
N SER A 152 -3.25 -5.32 25.75
CA SER A 152 -2.61 -4.84 24.52
C SER A 152 -1.53 -5.82 24.05
N THR A 153 -1.55 -6.11 22.75
CA THR A 153 -0.57 -6.98 22.09
C THR A 153 0.74 -6.29 21.74
N GLN A 154 0.87 -4.98 22.01
CA GLN A 154 2.10 -4.21 21.76
C GLN A 154 3.10 -4.25 22.92
N LEU A 155 2.67 -4.63 24.13
CA LEU A 155 3.54 -4.68 25.31
C LEU A 155 4.34 -5.99 25.44
N SER A 156 3.99 -7.02 24.68
CA SER A 156 4.64 -8.33 24.73
C SER A 156 5.80 -8.43 23.73
N SER A 157 6.92 -9.00 24.14
CA SER A 157 8.10 -9.22 23.29
C SER A 157 7.83 -10.08 22.05
N ASN A 158 6.89 -11.04 22.16
CA ASN A 158 6.43 -11.89 21.07
C ASN A 158 4.91 -11.76 20.90
N ARG A 159 4.45 -11.41 19.68
CA ARG A 159 3.01 -11.25 19.38
C ARG A 159 2.24 -12.56 19.52
N ASP A 160 2.81 -13.69 19.09
CA ASP A 160 2.15 -14.99 19.13
C ASP A 160 1.83 -15.47 20.55
N ASP A 161 2.73 -15.22 21.50
CA ASP A 161 2.52 -15.61 22.90
C ASP A 161 1.45 -14.73 23.57
N ALA A 162 1.35 -13.45 23.17
CA ALA A 162 0.24 -12.60 23.60
C ALA A 162 -1.10 -13.06 23.02
N LEU A 163 -1.14 -13.47 21.74
CA LEU A 163 -2.36 -14.01 21.13
C LEU A 163 -2.81 -15.32 21.80
N LYS A 164 -1.87 -16.20 22.20
CA LYS A 164 -2.20 -17.40 23.00
C LYS A 164 -2.76 -17.06 24.37
N ASN A 165 -2.20 -16.07 25.06
CA ASN A 165 -2.74 -15.64 26.35
C ASN A 165 -4.17 -15.10 26.20
N ILE A 166 -4.42 -14.33 25.13
CA ILE A 166 -5.73 -13.78 24.81
C ILE A 166 -6.74 -14.89 24.50
N ASP A 167 -6.35 -15.92 23.76
CA ASP A 167 -7.20 -17.09 23.48
C ASP A 167 -7.63 -17.80 24.78
N ASN A 168 -6.71 -17.97 25.75
CA ASN A 168 -7.03 -18.54 27.06
C ASN A 168 -8.00 -17.65 27.87
N ILE A 169 -7.87 -16.31 27.77
CA ILE A 169 -8.79 -15.37 28.42
C ILE A 169 -10.18 -15.48 27.81
N ILE A 170 -10.29 -15.54 26.48
CA ILE A 170 -11.56 -15.70 25.76
C ILE A 170 -12.23 -17.03 26.16
N GLU A 171 -11.47 -18.13 26.19
CA GLU A 171 -11.97 -19.43 26.62
C GLU A 171 -12.54 -19.37 28.05
N SER A 172 -11.77 -18.83 29.01
CA SER A 172 -12.18 -18.77 30.41
C SER A 172 -13.42 -17.91 30.63
N SER A 173 -13.57 -16.83 29.87
CA SER A 173 -14.70 -15.90 29.95
C SER A 173 -15.94 -16.51 29.32
N MET A 174 -15.80 -17.19 28.18
CA MET A 174 -16.92 -17.88 27.53
C MET A 174 -17.47 -19.04 28.37
N GLN A 175 -16.59 -19.82 29.00
CA GLN A 175 -17.00 -20.89 29.91
C GLN A 175 -17.80 -20.36 31.11
N GLN A 176 -17.40 -19.23 31.68
CA GLN A 176 -18.09 -18.60 32.82
C GLN A 176 -19.46 -18.04 32.43
N LEU A 177 -19.54 -17.35 31.30
CA LEU A 177 -20.81 -16.80 30.81
C LEU A 177 -21.80 -17.91 30.45
N THR A 178 -21.31 -19.04 29.95
CA THR A 178 -22.15 -20.21 29.64
C THR A 178 -22.61 -20.96 30.90
N ALA A 179 -21.79 -20.98 31.95
CA ALA A 179 -22.15 -21.60 33.23
C ALA A 179 -23.36 -20.93 33.91
N GLY A 180 -23.66 -19.68 33.56
CA GLY A 180 -24.86 -18.96 33.99
C GLY A 180 -26.18 -19.37 33.31
N GLY A 181 -26.17 -20.37 32.42
CA GLY A 181 -27.38 -20.97 31.83
C GLY A 181 -28.06 -20.15 30.72
N LYS A 182 -27.47 -19.03 30.29
CA LYS A 182 -27.96 -18.16 29.20
C LYS A 182 -27.33 -18.52 27.85
N THR A 183 -27.99 -18.14 26.75
CA THR A 183 -27.43 -18.30 25.40
C THR A 183 -26.38 -17.22 25.15
N VAL A 184 -25.10 -17.60 25.05
CA VAL A 184 -24.00 -16.64 24.87
C VAL A 184 -23.60 -16.57 23.40
N VAL A 185 -23.56 -15.36 22.85
CA VAL A 185 -23.03 -15.08 21.51
C VAL A 185 -21.73 -14.32 21.67
N GLY A 186 -20.66 -14.81 21.03
CA GLY A 186 -19.35 -14.18 21.05
C GLY A 186 -19.18 -13.23 19.87
N LEU A 187 -18.68 -12.02 20.15
CA LEU A 187 -18.24 -11.05 19.15
C LEU A 187 -16.79 -10.67 19.44
N TYR A 188 -15.89 -10.90 18.48
CA TYR A 188 -14.48 -10.53 18.59
C TYR A 188 -14.16 -9.42 17.61
N THR A 189 -13.61 -8.32 18.09
CA THR A 189 -13.30 -7.14 17.27
C THR A 189 -12.12 -6.33 17.83
N GLY A 190 -11.58 -5.41 17.04
CA GLY A 190 -10.45 -4.56 17.42
C GLY A 190 -10.81 -3.07 17.53
N ARG A 191 -9.94 -2.26 18.14
CA ARG A 191 -10.00 -0.79 18.06
C ARG A 191 -9.28 -0.28 16.82
N LYS A 192 -8.17 -0.91 16.45
CA LYS A 192 -7.36 -0.57 15.28
C LYS A 192 -6.99 -1.83 14.49
N PRO A 193 -6.73 -1.74 13.18
CA PRO A 193 -6.11 -2.84 12.46
C PRO A 193 -4.71 -3.10 13.05
N SER A 194 -4.30 -4.37 13.18
CA SER A 194 -2.91 -4.72 13.57
C SER A 194 -1.89 -4.22 12.55
N PHE A 195 -2.32 -4.14 11.29
CA PHE A 195 -1.68 -3.34 10.25
C PHE A 195 -2.20 -1.90 10.28
N SER A 196 -1.80 -1.12 11.28
CA SER A 196 -1.93 0.33 11.19
C SER A 196 -0.74 0.87 10.43
N VAL A 197 -0.98 1.50 9.27
CA VAL A 197 -0.04 2.48 8.73
C VAL A 197 0.01 3.60 9.77
N GLN A 198 0.96 3.50 10.69
CA GLN A 198 1.25 4.58 11.62
C GLN A 198 1.94 5.65 10.79
N GLU A 199 1.15 6.59 10.25
CA GLU A 199 1.64 7.80 9.61
C GLU A 199 2.30 8.70 10.67
N SER A 200 3.45 8.26 11.19
CA SER A 200 4.43 9.13 11.80
C SER A 200 5.41 9.51 10.69
N GLY A 201 5.11 10.58 9.97
CA GLY A 201 6.10 11.44 9.30
C GLY A 201 7.13 10.82 8.34
N GLY A 202 6.99 9.57 7.89
CA GLY A 202 7.82 8.93 6.87
C GLY A 202 6.94 8.52 5.69
N ARG A 203 7.24 9.03 4.50
CA ARG A 203 6.44 8.81 3.28
C ARG A 203 6.50 7.33 2.86
N THR A 204 5.63 6.47 3.39
CA THR A 204 5.48 5.11 2.88
C THR A 204 4.53 5.13 1.68
N ARG A 205 5.10 5.09 0.47
CA ARG A 205 4.33 4.90 -0.77
C ARG A 205 4.03 3.41 -0.97
N ARG A 206 2.82 3.12 -1.44
CA ARG A 206 2.30 1.76 -1.69
C ARG A 206 3.21 0.99 -2.63
N HIS A 207 3.84 -0.07 -2.12
CA HIS A 207 4.66 -1.01 -2.88
C HIS A 207 3.75 -2.08 -3.53
N LEU A 208 3.22 -1.81 -4.72
CA LEU A 208 2.30 -2.70 -5.44
C LEU A 208 2.99 -3.92 -6.11
N LEU A 209 4.29 -4.13 -5.90
CA LEU A 209 5.07 -5.22 -6.52
C LEU A 209 5.92 -6.02 -5.52
N GLN A 210 5.56 -6.04 -4.23
CA GLN A 210 6.30 -6.87 -3.27
C GLN A 210 5.82 -8.30 -3.38
N THR A 211 6.66 -9.19 -3.95
CA THR A 211 6.53 -10.63 -3.73
C THR A 211 6.68 -10.90 -2.23
N PRO A 212 5.88 -11.83 -1.66
CA PRO A 212 5.92 -12.10 -0.23
C PRO A 212 7.33 -12.49 0.19
N SER A 213 7.84 -11.84 1.22
CA SER A 213 9.08 -12.22 1.89
C SER A 213 8.93 -13.65 2.40
N ALA A 214 9.53 -14.58 1.65
CA ALA A 214 9.81 -15.92 2.13
C ALA A 214 10.64 -15.80 3.42
N PRO A 215 10.42 -16.68 4.41
CA PRO A 215 11.19 -16.66 5.64
C PRO A 215 12.69 -16.76 5.31
N GLU A 216 13.47 -15.94 5.99
CA GLU A 216 14.93 -15.89 5.91
C GLU A 216 15.52 -17.30 5.93
N GLN A 217 15.88 -17.77 4.74
CA GLN A 217 16.83 -18.85 4.59
C GLN A 217 18.11 -18.20 4.08
N ASN A 218 19.13 -18.25 4.91
CA ASN A 218 20.51 -17.93 4.56
C ASN A 218 20.96 -18.81 3.39
N THR A 219 20.59 -18.40 2.20
CA THR A 219 21.11 -18.87 0.92
C THR A 219 21.11 -17.65 0.04
N SER A 220 22.30 -17.11 -0.15
CA SER A 220 22.66 -16.24 -1.25
C SER A 220 22.18 -16.86 -2.57
N SER A 221 20.94 -16.61 -2.98
CA SER A 221 20.62 -16.56 -4.39
C SER A 221 21.15 -15.22 -4.90
N ASP A 222 22.48 -15.17 -5.01
CA ASP A 222 23.16 -14.18 -5.84
C ASP A 222 22.61 -14.45 -7.24
N GLU A 223 21.56 -13.73 -7.65
CA GLU A 223 21.15 -13.73 -9.05
C GLU A 223 22.35 -13.20 -9.81
N SER A 224 23.14 -14.11 -10.40
CA SER A 224 24.36 -13.81 -11.12
C SER A 224 24.07 -12.79 -12.22
N GLY A 225 24.24 -11.51 -11.90
CA GLY A 225 24.20 -10.40 -12.85
C GLY A 225 25.50 -10.35 -13.63
N LEU A 226 25.46 -9.79 -14.84
CA LEU A 226 26.65 -9.58 -15.68
C LEU A 226 27.77 -8.87 -14.92
N VAL A 227 27.40 -7.80 -14.21
CA VAL A 227 28.27 -6.98 -13.37
C VAL A 227 27.65 -6.91 -11.99
N LEU A 228 28.36 -7.44 -10.99
CA LEU A 228 28.06 -7.24 -9.58
C LEU A 228 29.31 -6.68 -8.90
N VAL A 229 29.24 -5.42 -8.47
CA VAL A 229 30.33 -4.74 -7.75
C VAL A 229 29.83 -4.45 -6.34
N ARG A 230 30.53 -4.99 -5.34
CA ARG A 230 30.30 -4.67 -3.93
C ARG A 230 31.55 -4.01 -3.35
N SER A 231 31.52 -2.69 -3.26
CA SER A 231 32.56 -1.86 -2.65
C SER A 231 31.94 -0.98 -1.57
N SER A 232 32.77 -0.51 -0.64
CA SER A 232 32.35 0.48 0.37
C SER A 232 31.95 1.83 -0.24
N CYS A 233 32.26 2.08 -1.51
CA CYS A 233 31.95 3.32 -2.21
C CYS A 233 30.81 3.18 -3.22
N ILE A 234 30.70 2.03 -3.90
CA ILE A 234 29.69 1.77 -4.92
C ILE A 234 29.18 0.34 -4.74
N LEU A 235 27.86 0.21 -4.72
CA LEU A 235 27.17 -1.04 -4.96
C LEU A 235 26.53 -0.94 -6.35
N LEU A 236 26.88 -1.83 -7.28
CA LEU A 236 26.34 -1.79 -8.64
C LEU A 236 25.95 -3.19 -9.10
N TYR A 237 24.78 -3.26 -9.72
CA TYR A 237 24.23 -4.44 -10.35
C TYR A 237 23.80 -4.11 -11.78
N CYS A 238 24.18 -4.96 -12.73
CA CYS A 238 23.69 -4.89 -14.10
C CYS A 238 23.39 -6.29 -14.63
N GLY A 239 22.20 -6.49 -15.16
CA GLY A 239 21.75 -7.78 -15.68
C GLY A 239 22.30 -8.13 -17.06
N SER A 240 22.28 -7.19 -18.01
CA SER A 240 22.83 -7.38 -19.34
C SER A 240 23.25 -6.07 -19.98
N VAL A 241 24.29 -6.09 -20.80
CA VAL A 241 24.81 -4.91 -21.50
C VAL A 241 24.76 -5.14 -23.00
N GLY A 242 23.92 -4.40 -23.69
CA GLY A 242 23.82 -4.37 -25.13
C GLY A 242 24.60 -3.19 -25.71
N ILE A 243 25.37 -3.44 -26.75
CA ILE A 243 26.10 -2.42 -27.50
C ILE A 243 25.71 -2.51 -28.97
N SER A 244 25.51 -1.36 -29.61
CA SER A 244 25.38 -1.29 -31.06
C SER A 244 26.10 -0.07 -31.62
N TYR A 245 26.88 -0.26 -32.67
CA TYR A 245 27.61 0.81 -33.33
C TYR A 245 27.60 0.61 -34.85
N THR A 246 27.73 1.71 -35.59
CA THR A 246 27.85 1.71 -37.05
C THR A 246 29.24 2.22 -37.44
N SER A 247 30.02 1.36 -38.09
CA SER A 247 31.30 1.77 -38.68
C SER A 247 31.17 1.87 -40.20
N ARG A 248 31.72 2.94 -40.79
CA ARG A 248 31.73 3.13 -42.25
C ARG A 248 32.86 2.36 -42.94
N ASP A 249 33.87 1.89 -42.21
CA ASP A 249 35.05 1.22 -42.77
C ASP A 249 34.72 -0.09 -43.54
N LYS A 250 33.55 -0.68 -43.30
CA LYS A 250 33.04 -1.87 -44.03
C LYS A 250 31.62 -1.64 -44.59
N GLY A 251 31.33 -0.44 -45.07
CA GLY A 251 30.04 -0.11 -45.70
C GLY A 251 28.88 -0.12 -44.69
N ALA A 252 28.85 0.87 -43.79
CA ALA A 252 27.72 1.20 -42.90
C ALA A 252 26.97 -0.01 -42.31
N GLN A 253 27.68 -1.05 -41.87
CA GLN A 253 27.07 -2.20 -41.20
C GLN A 253 26.88 -1.87 -39.72
N LYS A 254 25.64 -2.07 -39.23
CA LYS A 254 25.33 -1.98 -37.80
C LYS A 254 25.75 -3.28 -37.13
N ILE A 255 26.73 -3.20 -36.24
CA ILE A 255 27.18 -4.31 -35.41
C ILE A 255 26.48 -4.17 -34.06
N SER A 256 25.82 -5.22 -33.59
CA SER A 256 25.16 -5.24 -32.30
C SER A 256 25.44 -6.54 -31.56
N HIS A 257 25.81 -6.44 -30.29
CA HIS A 257 26.05 -7.59 -29.43
C HIS A 257 25.51 -7.33 -28.02
N VAL A 258 25.06 -8.40 -27.34
CA VAL A 258 24.51 -8.32 -25.99
C VAL A 258 25.28 -9.27 -25.09
N TYR A 259 25.97 -8.70 -24.10
CA TYR A 259 26.65 -9.44 -23.06
C TYR A 259 25.66 -9.84 -21.97
N ASN A 260 25.56 -11.15 -21.73
CA ASN A 260 24.72 -11.77 -20.70
C ASN A 260 25.50 -12.65 -19.71
N ALA A 261 26.79 -12.91 -19.97
CA ALA A 261 27.63 -13.79 -19.15
C ALA A 261 28.44 -13.00 -18.11
N THR A 262 28.42 -13.45 -16.85
CA THR A 262 29.18 -12.84 -15.75
C THR A 262 30.63 -12.54 -16.14
N LEU A 263 31.07 -11.30 -15.92
CA LEU A 263 32.44 -10.90 -16.19
C LEU A 263 33.43 -11.65 -15.30
N THR A 264 34.49 -12.17 -15.89
CA THR A 264 35.57 -12.90 -15.20
C THR A 264 36.46 -12.01 -14.35
N ALA A 265 36.58 -10.73 -14.71
CA ALA A 265 37.23 -9.71 -13.91
C ALA A 265 36.17 -8.73 -13.40
N GLN A 266 35.95 -8.71 -12.08
CA GLN A 266 35.08 -7.69 -11.48
C GLN A 266 35.80 -6.34 -11.51
N PRO A 267 35.14 -5.27 -11.98
CA PRO A 267 35.75 -3.95 -12.07
C PRO A 267 35.98 -3.38 -10.68
N VAL A 268 37.16 -2.82 -10.46
CA VAL A 268 37.50 -2.12 -9.21
C VAL A 268 37.04 -0.67 -9.35
N PRO A 269 36.13 -0.17 -8.49
CA PRO A 269 35.72 1.22 -8.53
C PRO A 269 36.84 2.11 -7.98
N ASP A 270 37.07 3.25 -8.64
CA ASP A 270 37.96 4.31 -8.16
C ASP A 270 37.11 5.39 -7.50
N CYS A 271 37.39 5.68 -6.23
CA CYS A 271 36.48 6.43 -5.38
C CYS A 271 37.22 7.55 -4.66
N SER A 272 36.72 8.76 -4.84
CA SER A 272 37.07 9.95 -4.08
C SER A 272 35.95 10.30 -3.09
N ALA A 273 36.15 11.32 -2.27
CA ALA A 273 35.17 11.74 -1.26
C ALA A 273 33.81 12.14 -1.86
N ASP A 274 33.81 12.74 -3.06
CA ASP A 274 32.62 13.28 -3.73
C ASP A 274 32.41 12.75 -5.16
N GLU A 275 33.38 12.02 -5.71
CA GLU A 275 33.32 11.47 -7.07
C GLU A 275 33.62 9.98 -7.03
N ALA A 276 32.95 9.20 -7.87
CA ALA A 276 33.21 7.78 -8.01
C ALA A 276 33.16 7.40 -9.50
N SER A 277 34.20 6.73 -9.97
CA SER A 277 34.34 6.27 -11.35
C SER A 277 34.43 4.75 -11.42
N LEU A 278 33.81 4.19 -12.45
CA LEU A 278 33.82 2.75 -12.70
C LEU A 278 34.23 2.49 -14.14
N HIS A 279 35.29 1.70 -14.31
CA HIS A 279 35.79 1.25 -15.60
C HIS A 279 35.55 -0.25 -15.74
N ILE A 280 34.74 -0.65 -16.73
CA ILE A 280 34.35 -2.04 -16.98
C ILE A 280 34.89 -2.45 -18.35
N THR A 281 35.75 -3.46 -18.38
CA THR A 281 36.30 -4.02 -19.62
C THR A 281 35.57 -5.31 -19.98
N PHE A 282 35.05 -5.38 -21.20
CA PHE A 282 34.32 -6.53 -21.71
C PHE A 282 35.19 -7.39 -22.65
N PRO A 283 34.97 -8.71 -22.72
CA PRO A 283 35.67 -9.58 -23.66
C PRO A 283 35.25 -9.29 -25.11
N ASP A 284 36.16 -9.58 -26.05
CA ASP A 284 35.95 -9.37 -27.47
C ASP A 284 35.00 -10.43 -28.06
N GLU A 285 33.72 -10.10 -28.19
CA GLU A 285 32.69 -11.00 -28.73
C GLU A 285 31.77 -10.30 -29.74
N GLY A 286 31.20 -11.07 -30.67
CA GLY A 286 30.17 -10.56 -31.59
C GLY A 286 30.63 -9.48 -32.59
N GLY A 287 31.94 -9.40 -32.90
CA GLY A 287 32.49 -8.37 -33.81
C GLY A 287 32.72 -7.02 -33.14
N VAL A 288 32.62 -6.96 -31.81
CA VAL A 288 33.04 -5.82 -30.99
C VAL A 288 34.43 -6.13 -30.45
N THR A 289 35.40 -5.23 -30.64
CA THR A 289 36.76 -5.38 -30.10
C THR A 289 37.07 -4.23 -29.14
N GLY A 290 37.75 -4.52 -28.03
CA GLY A 290 38.21 -3.53 -27.05
C GLY A 290 37.09 -2.71 -26.40
N PHE A 291 35.96 -3.32 -26.05
CA PHE A 291 34.85 -2.60 -25.43
C PHE A 291 35.14 -2.26 -23.96
N VAL A 292 35.23 -0.97 -23.64
CA VAL A 292 35.38 -0.48 -22.27
C VAL A 292 34.27 0.52 -21.96
N LEU A 293 33.55 0.33 -20.86
CA LEU A 293 32.51 1.23 -20.37
C LEU A 293 33.04 2.00 -19.15
N SER A 294 32.96 3.32 -19.21
CA SER A 294 33.36 4.22 -18.12
C SER A 294 32.15 5.00 -17.61
N LEU A 295 31.81 4.85 -16.34
CA LEU A 295 30.70 5.53 -15.66
C LEU A 295 31.27 6.49 -14.61
N ASN A 296 30.91 7.77 -14.69
CA ASN A 296 31.36 8.79 -13.73
C ASN A 296 30.19 9.35 -12.92
N PHE A 297 30.25 9.18 -11.62
CA PHE A 297 29.26 9.65 -10.65
C PHE A 297 29.84 10.78 -9.81
N THR A 298 29.01 11.77 -9.50
CA THR A 298 29.37 12.89 -8.64
C THR A 298 28.27 13.17 -7.64
N LYS A 299 28.66 13.50 -6.41
CA LYS A 299 27.75 13.96 -5.37
C LYS A 299 27.36 15.41 -5.60
N SER A 300 26.08 15.67 -5.80
CA SER A 300 25.53 17.01 -6.00
C SER A 300 25.07 17.58 -4.64
N GLY A 301 26.04 18.00 -3.81
CA GLY A 301 25.77 18.62 -2.51
C GLY A 301 25.20 17.65 -1.45
N ALA A 302 24.29 18.14 -0.60
CA ALA A 302 23.64 17.33 0.43
C ALA A 302 22.44 16.51 -0.10
N ASP A 303 21.91 16.87 -1.27
CA ASP A 303 20.57 16.46 -1.68
C ASP A 303 20.52 15.30 -2.67
N GLY A 304 21.66 14.90 -3.28
CA GLY A 304 21.64 13.75 -4.18
C GLY A 304 22.92 13.44 -4.93
N TYR A 305 22.82 12.42 -5.77
CA TYR A 305 23.87 11.91 -6.64
C TYR A 305 23.52 12.17 -8.10
N LEU A 306 24.54 12.36 -8.93
CA LEU A 306 24.40 12.65 -10.35
C LEU A 306 25.34 11.76 -11.16
N LEU A 307 24.81 11.09 -12.19
CA LEU A 307 25.60 10.49 -13.26
C LEU A 307 26.07 11.60 -14.21
N LYS A 308 27.33 12.05 -14.03
CA LYS A 308 27.94 13.18 -14.75
C LYS A 308 28.15 12.85 -16.23
N GLY A 309 28.56 11.63 -16.52
CA GLY A 309 28.86 11.20 -17.87
C GLY A 309 29.06 9.70 -17.97
N VAL A 310 28.78 9.19 -19.17
CA VAL A 310 29.06 7.83 -19.58
C VAL A 310 29.93 7.92 -20.83
N ALA A 311 31.10 7.29 -20.80
CA ALA A 311 32.01 7.19 -21.93
C ALA A 311 32.21 5.73 -22.29
N ALA A 312 32.45 5.46 -23.57
CA ALA A 312 32.77 4.11 -24.01
C ALA A 312 33.90 4.11 -25.05
N ASP A 313 34.73 3.07 -24.99
CA ASP A 313 35.74 2.77 -25.99
C ASP A 313 35.27 1.56 -26.81
N VAL A 314 35.37 1.64 -28.14
CA VAL A 314 35.02 0.54 -29.05
C VAL A 314 35.98 0.55 -30.24
N ALA A 315 36.62 -0.58 -30.50
CA ALA A 315 37.59 -0.79 -31.57
C ALA A 315 38.67 0.31 -31.59
N SER A 316 38.73 1.12 -32.65
CA SER A 316 39.67 2.25 -32.77
C SER A 316 39.16 3.55 -32.14
N TYR A 317 37.88 3.61 -31.77
CA TYR A 317 37.24 4.80 -31.22
C TYR A 317 37.37 4.80 -29.70
N LYS A 318 38.09 5.78 -29.16
CA LYS A 318 38.26 5.98 -27.72
C LYS A 318 37.52 7.21 -27.24
N ASP A 319 37.08 7.18 -26.00
CA ASP A 319 36.41 8.26 -25.26
C ASP A 319 35.15 8.78 -25.98
N VAL A 320 34.28 7.85 -26.41
CA VAL A 320 33.00 8.21 -27.03
C VAL A 320 32.01 8.61 -25.95
N GLU A 321 31.82 9.92 -25.77
CA GLU A 321 30.84 10.47 -24.82
C GLU A 321 29.39 10.14 -25.22
N MET A 322 28.64 9.62 -24.26
CA MET A 322 27.22 9.37 -24.38
C MET A 322 26.39 10.51 -23.81
N ARG A 323 25.17 10.64 -24.34
CA ARG A 323 24.15 11.52 -23.80
C ARG A 323 23.47 10.86 -22.62
N VAL A 324 23.72 11.39 -21.43
CA VAL A 324 22.97 11.06 -20.22
C VAL A 324 21.72 11.96 -20.15
N ARG A 325 20.54 11.36 -20.02
CA ARG A 325 19.29 12.07 -19.68
C ARG A 325 18.85 11.62 -18.31
N ASP A 326 18.52 12.58 -17.45
CA ASP A 326 17.92 12.36 -16.12
C ASP A 326 18.69 11.35 -15.25
N GLY A 327 19.96 11.68 -14.98
CA GLY A 327 20.85 10.86 -14.16
C GLY A 327 20.97 11.31 -12.70
N TRP A 328 19.98 12.05 -12.18
CA TRP A 328 20.00 12.53 -10.80
C TRP A 328 19.04 11.72 -9.92
N TRP A 329 19.47 11.38 -8.71
CA TRP A 329 18.63 10.74 -7.70
C TRP A 329 19.02 11.20 -6.28
N PRO A 330 18.07 11.19 -5.33
CA PRO A 330 18.33 11.65 -3.97
C PRO A 330 19.29 10.74 -3.20
N ALA A 331 19.99 11.34 -2.23
CA ALA A 331 20.85 10.59 -1.32
C ALA A 331 20.01 9.65 -0.43
N GLY A 332 20.56 8.48 -0.10
CA GLY A 332 19.87 7.45 0.67
C GLY A 332 18.94 6.53 -0.14
N PHE A 333 18.93 6.66 -1.47
CA PHE A 333 18.24 5.74 -2.37
C PHE A 333 19.24 5.09 -3.34
N SER A 334 18.95 3.85 -3.76
CA SER A 334 19.61 3.22 -4.90
C SER A 334 18.91 3.66 -6.19
N PHE A 335 19.63 4.00 -7.24
CA PHE A 335 19.01 4.27 -8.54
C PHE A 335 18.75 2.95 -9.27
N SER A 336 17.53 2.71 -9.73
CA SER A 336 17.14 1.48 -10.43
C SER A 336 16.51 1.80 -11.79
N CYS A 337 16.84 1.00 -12.79
CA CYS A 337 16.27 1.13 -14.12
C CYS A 337 16.16 -0.23 -14.81
N ALA A 338 14.94 -0.58 -15.25
CA ALA A 338 14.71 -1.80 -16.01
C ALA A 338 15.47 -1.80 -17.34
N GLN A 339 15.47 -0.66 -18.04
CA GLN A 339 16.18 -0.47 -19.32
C GLN A 339 16.66 0.97 -19.43
N SER A 340 17.98 1.15 -19.47
CA SER A 340 18.62 2.45 -19.70
C SER A 340 19.30 2.44 -21.07
N VAL A 341 18.99 3.43 -21.90
CA VAL A 341 19.53 3.54 -23.26
C VAL A 341 20.30 4.84 -23.39
N PHE A 342 21.59 4.73 -23.65
CA PHE A 342 22.49 5.86 -23.85
C PHE A 342 22.88 5.93 -25.33
N GLY A 343 22.58 7.05 -25.98
CA GLY A 343 23.03 7.32 -27.35
C GLY A 343 24.23 8.26 -27.34
N GLN A 344 25.11 8.16 -28.33
CA GLN A 344 26.25 9.06 -28.48
C GLN A 344 25.83 10.54 -28.47
N ARG A 345 26.56 11.37 -27.72
CA ARG A 345 26.27 12.81 -27.59
C ARG A 345 26.34 13.54 -28.92
N ASN A 346 27.33 13.18 -29.74
CA ASN A 346 27.53 13.70 -31.07
C ASN A 346 27.17 12.67 -32.15
N SER A 347 25.88 12.50 -32.41
CA SER A 347 25.36 11.49 -33.36
C SER A 347 25.78 11.69 -34.82
N THR A 348 26.43 12.81 -35.16
CA THR A 348 26.93 13.08 -36.52
C THR A 348 28.36 12.55 -36.73
N LYS A 349 29.09 12.23 -35.65
CA LYS A 349 30.40 11.60 -35.71
C LYS A 349 30.27 10.08 -35.66
N GLU A 350 31.10 9.40 -36.44
CA GLU A 350 31.24 7.94 -36.36
C GLU A 350 31.86 7.55 -35.01
N PRO A 351 31.46 6.42 -34.40
CA PRO A 351 30.72 5.29 -34.98
C PRO A 351 29.22 5.21 -34.63
N GLN A 352 28.51 6.34 -34.38
CA GLN A 352 27.10 6.36 -33.94
C GLN A 352 26.76 5.25 -32.92
N LEU A 353 27.37 5.36 -31.74
CA LEU A 353 27.30 4.36 -30.70
C LEU A 353 25.99 4.48 -29.90
N GLN A 354 25.37 3.34 -29.61
CA GLN A 354 24.22 3.20 -28.73
C GLN A 354 24.45 2.05 -27.76
N LEU A 355 24.31 2.36 -26.47
CA LEU A 355 24.47 1.46 -25.35
C LEU A 355 23.11 1.23 -24.68
N SER A 356 22.83 0.00 -24.29
CA SER A 356 21.63 -0.38 -23.55
C SER A 356 22.01 -1.22 -22.33
N LEU A 357 21.74 -0.74 -21.12
CA LEU A 357 21.92 -1.51 -19.89
C LEU A 357 20.55 -1.95 -19.38
N ASN A 358 20.35 -3.27 -19.19
CA ASN A 358 19.12 -3.80 -18.61
C ASN A 358 19.35 -4.20 -17.15
N ARG A 359 18.30 -4.01 -16.33
CA ARG A 359 18.32 -4.20 -14.88
C ARG A 359 19.55 -3.54 -14.25
N PHE A 360 19.67 -2.24 -14.48
CA PHE A 360 20.76 -1.42 -13.94
C PHE A 360 20.34 -0.88 -12.59
N GLN A 361 21.07 -1.21 -11.53
CA GLN A 361 20.87 -0.68 -10.20
C GLN A 361 22.19 -0.23 -9.60
N VAL A 362 22.24 0.99 -9.05
CA VAL A 362 23.47 1.57 -8.48
C VAL A 362 23.18 2.33 -7.20
N GLU A 363 24.05 2.17 -6.20
CA GLU A 363 24.04 2.90 -4.94
C GLU A 363 25.44 3.43 -4.66
N LEU A 364 25.50 4.70 -4.25
CA LEU A 364 26.74 5.41 -3.94
C LEU A 364 26.87 5.57 -2.43
N PHE A 365 28.08 5.31 -1.94
CA PHE A 365 28.50 5.39 -0.54
C PHE A 365 27.56 4.64 0.41
N PRO A 366 27.38 3.32 0.25
CA PRO A 366 26.55 2.52 1.13
C PRO A 366 27.13 2.45 2.54
N ASN A 367 26.26 2.37 3.55
CA ASN A 367 26.67 2.23 4.96
C ASN A 367 27.33 0.87 5.27
N SER A 368 26.97 -0.18 4.50
CA SER A 368 27.54 -1.52 4.63
C SER A 368 27.68 -2.16 3.26
N THR A 369 28.76 -2.94 3.06
CA THR A 369 29.01 -3.69 1.82
C THR A 369 28.23 -5.00 1.74
N GLN A 370 27.68 -5.45 2.87
CA GLN A 370 26.95 -6.72 3.00
C GLN A 370 25.43 -6.52 3.10
N SER A 371 24.96 -5.27 3.25
CA SER A 371 23.53 -4.98 3.21
C SER A 371 22.99 -5.10 1.79
N PRO A 372 21.71 -5.48 1.63
CA PRO A 372 21.03 -5.33 0.35
C PRO A 372 21.00 -3.86 -0.09
N PHE A 373 20.72 -3.62 -1.36
CA PHE A 373 20.49 -2.27 -1.87
C PHE A 373 19.42 -1.55 -1.03
N THR A 374 19.63 -0.26 -0.79
CA THR A 374 18.62 0.61 -0.19
C THR A 374 17.46 0.81 -1.17
N GLU A 375 16.35 1.39 -0.69
CA GLU A 375 15.13 1.65 -1.48
C GLU A 375 15.45 2.25 -2.87
N SER A 376 14.76 1.73 -3.89
CA SER A 376 15.04 2.07 -5.28
C SER A 376 14.31 3.33 -5.74
N TYR A 377 15.06 4.25 -6.35
CA TYR A 377 14.58 5.38 -7.12
C TYR A 377 14.58 5.00 -8.60
N ASP A 378 13.39 4.83 -9.16
CA ASP A 378 13.23 4.36 -10.54
C ASP A 378 13.50 5.47 -11.57
N CYS A 379 14.12 5.09 -12.68
CA CYS A 379 14.44 5.99 -13.80
C CYS A 379 13.22 6.54 -14.56
N SER A 380 12.01 6.03 -14.31
CA SER A 380 10.78 6.51 -14.93
C SER A 380 9.85 7.15 -13.91
N GLY A 381 9.43 8.39 -14.16
CA GLY A 381 8.38 9.04 -13.38
C GLY A 381 7.00 8.43 -13.65
N PHE A 382 6.11 8.45 -12.66
CA PHE A 382 4.73 7.97 -12.79
C PHE A 382 3.93 8.64 -13.91
N PHE A 383 4.22 9.91 -14.19
CA PHE A 383 3.56 10.70 -15.21
C PHE A 383 4.60 11.43 -16.04
N THR A 384 4.54 11.25 -17.36
CA THR A 384 5.40 11.99 -18.29
C THR A 384 4.88 13.42 -18.46
N MET A 385 5.74 14.34 -18.91
CA MET A 385 5.34 15.73 -19.16
C MET A 385 4.14 15.84 -20.11
N PRO A 386 4.04 15.07 -21.21
CA PRO A 386 2.86 15.08 -22.07
C PRO A 386 1.58 14.62 -21.36
N VAL A 387 1.67 13.61 -20.49
CA VAL A 387 0.52 13.12 -19.74
C VAL A 387 0.01 14.17 -18.75
N TRP A 388 0.91 14.90 -18.08
CA TRP A 388 0.54 16.01 -17.20
C TRP A 388 -0.17 17.14 -17.95
N MET A 389 0.36 17.54 -19.11
CA MET A 389 -0.25 18.57 -19.94
C MET A 389 -1.63 18.13 -20.45
N GLY A 390 -1.75 16.87 -20.89
CA GLY A 390 -3.03 16.29 -21.32
C GLY A 390 -4.05 16.22 -20.20
N PHE A 391 -3.64 15.73 -19.03
CA PHE A 391 -4.52 15.63 -17.86
C PHE A 391 -5.08 16.99 -17.44
N MET A 392 -4.24 18.04 -17.40
CA MET A 392 -4.68 19.39 -17.06
C MET A 392 -5.70 19.95 -18.06
N VAL A 393 -5.51 19.69 -19.36
CA VAL A 393 -6.44 20.13 -20.40
C VAL A 393 -7.77 19.37 -20.32
N VAL A 394 -7.74 18.05 -20.14
CA VAL A 394 -8.96 17.25 -19.97
C VAL A 394 -9.73 17.67 -18.73
N LEU A 395 -9.04 17.90 -17.61
CA LEU A 395 -9.64 18.36 -16.37
C LEU A 395 -10.32 19.73 -16.55
N LEU A 396 -9.69 20.66 -17.28
CA LEU A 396 -10.31 21.95 -17.63
C LEU A 396 -11.60 21.77 -18.45
N TYR A 397 -11.59 20.89 -19.46
CA TYR A 397 -12.80 20.62 -20.25
C TYR A 397 -13.92 19.98 -19.45
N VAL A 398 -13.59 19.06 -18.54
CA VAL A 398 -14.57 18.45 -17.63
C VAL A 398 -15.22 19.52 -16.76
N VAL A 399 -14.46 20.51 -16.25
CA VAL A 399 -15.01 21.61 -15.46
C VAL A 399 -15.96 22.47 -16.30
N ILE A 400 -15.57 22.86 -17.51
CA ILE A 400 -16.40 23.68 -18.41
C ILE A 400 -17.70 22.94 -18.77
N LEU A 401 -17.61 21.66 -19.11
CA LEU A 401 -18.75 20.81 -19.44
C LEU A 401 -19.68 20.64 -18.24
N SER A 402 -19.13 20.42 -17.04
CA SER A 402 -19.92 20.32 -15.81
C SER A 402 -20.71 21.60 -15.53
N VAL A 403 -20.09 22.77 -15.75
CA VAL A 403 -20.78 24.07 -15.62
C VAL A 403 -21.87 24.22 -16.68
N GLY A 404 -21.61 23.80 -17.92
CA GLY A 404 -22.61 23.80 -18.99
C GLY A 404 -23.83 22.94 -18.67
N ILE A 405 -23.61 21.72 -18.18
CA ILE A 405 -24.70 20.82 -17.75
C ILE A 405 -25.45 21.43 -16.55
N PHE A 406 -24.74 22.02 -15.60
CA PHE A 406 -25.37 22.68 -14.45
C PHE A 406 -26.33 23.80 -14.90
N PHE A 407 -25.94 24.63 -15.87
CA PHE A 407 -26.84 25.65 -16.41
C PHE A 407 -28.02 25.06 -17.19
N LEU A 408 -27.82 23.95 -17.91
CA LEU A 408 -28.90 23.27 -18.61
C LEU A 408 -29.93 22.70 -17.61
N TYR A 409 -29.48 22.21 -16.46
CA TYR A 409 -30.36 21.73 -15.39
C TYR A 409 -31.22 22.84 -14.75
N ASP A 410 -30.77 24.10 -14.78
CA ASP A 410 -31.52 25.25 -14.24
C ASP A 410 -32.51 25.86 -15.25
N ILE A 411 -32.60 25.31 -16.48
CA ILE A 411 -33.63 25.72 -17.43
C ILE A 411 -34.98 25.19 -16.95
N ARG A 412 -35.76 26.07 -16.33
CA ARG A 412 -37.16 25.82 -16.02
C ARG A 412 -38.00 26.10 -17.26
N SER A 413 -38.87 25.16 -17.64
CA SER A 413 -39.94 25.46 -18.60
C SER A 413 -40.81 26.57 -18.01
N ASN A 414 -41.21 27.54 -18.83
CA ASN A 414 -42.14 28.58 -18.41
C ASN A 414 -43.43 27.94 -17.87
N ASP A 415 -43.98 28.55 -16.82
CA ASP A 415 -45.30 28.18 -16.34
C ASP A 415 -46.31 28.46 -17.46
N ARG A 416 -47.33 27.61 -17.59
CA ARG A 416 -48.39 27.73 -18.60
C ARG A 416 -49.11 29.09 -18.52
N PHE A 417 -49.08 29.73 -17.36
CA PHE A 417 -49.68 31.04 -17.11
C PHE A 417 -48.81 32.23 -17.56
N ASP A 418 -47.53 32.00 -17.84
CA ASP A 418 -46.60 33.00 -18.41
C ASP A 418 -46.47 32.88 -19.94
N ASP A 419 -47.18 31.94 -20.58
CA ASP A 419 -47.20 31.83 -22.04
C ASP A 419 -48.18 32.87 -22.65
N PRO A 420 -47.70 33.89 -23.39
CA PRO A 420 -48.57 34.91 -24.02
C PRO A 420 -49.47 34.32 -25.13
N LYS A 421 -49.25 33.06 -25.54
CA LYS A 421 -50.10 32.32 -26.46
C LYS A 421 -51.03 31.33 -25.75
N GLY A 422 -50.92 31.18 -24.43
CA GLY A 422 -51.78 30.34 -23.60
C GLY A 422 -53.15 30.98 -23.39
N LYS A 423 -54.18 30.15 -23.17
CA LYS A 423 -55.52 30.65 -22.79
C LYS A 423 -55.43 31.33 -21.41
N THR A 424 -55.88 32.58 -21.32
CA THR A 424 -55.94 33.35 -20.07
C THR A 424 -56.88 32.69 -19.05
N ILE A 425 -56.51 32.72 -17.76
CA ILE A 425 -57.38 32.22 -16.70
C ILE A 425 -58.61 33.12 -16.58
N THR A 426 -59.79 32.54 -16.76
CA THR A 426 -61.06 33.18 -16.40
C THR A 426 -61.44 32.75 -14.98
N VAL A 427 -61.27 33.63 -14.00
CA VAL A 427 -61.79 33.41 -12.65
C VAL A 427 -63.26 33.82 -12.65
N THR A 428 -64.17 32.86 -12.61
CA THR A 428 -65.59 33.14 -12.38
C THR A 428 -65.79 33.37 -10.89
N ALA A 429 -65.94 34.63 -10.47
CA ALA A 429 -66.46 34.94 -9.15
C ALA A 429 -67.96 34.61 -9.16
N THR A 430 -68.36 33.61 -8.38
CA THR A 430 -69.76 33.39 -8.02
C THR A 430 -70.02 34.11 -6.70
N ASP A 431 -70.98 35.04 -6.73
CA ASP A 431 -71.51 35.73 -5.55
C ASP A 431 -72.34 34.76 -4.68
#